data_AF-A0A7Y7XEU5-F1
#
_entry.id   AF-A0A7Y7XEU5-F1
#
_cell.length_a   1.000
_cell.length_b   1.000
_cell.length_c   1.000
_cell.angle_alpha   90.00
_cell.angle_beta   90.00
_cell.angle_gamma   90.00
#
_symmetry.space_group_name_H-M   'P 1'
#
loop_
_entity.id
_entity.type
_entity.pdbx_description
1 polymer ?
#
loop_
_entity_poly.entity_id
_entity_poly.type
_entity_poly.pdbx_seq_one_letter_code
_entity_poly.pdbx_strand_id
1 'polypeptide(L)'
;MTENRLPDYLEHMRQAATDACSFVEGLAKDDFLEDKRTQQAVVMSLIIIGEAATKVMDGYTEFTQAHAQVPWRSMRGMRNRIRLDGNMPLGHL
;
A
#
# COMPACT_ATOMS: atom_id res chain seq x y z
N MET A 1 -19.73 -23.77 3.68
CA MET A 1 -19.94 -22.33 3.82
C MET A 1 -18.71 -21.65 3.25
N THR A 2 -18.84 -20.95 2.13
CA THR A 2 -17.70 -20.23 1.53
C THR A 2 -17.41 -19.06 2.45
N GLU A 3 -16.40 -19.20 3.29
CA GLU A 3 -16.00 -18.21 4.28
C GLU A 3 -15.71 -16.89 3.54
N ASN A 4 -16.43 -15.83 3.88
CA ASN A 4 -16.23 -14.54 3.23
C ASN A 4 -14.92 -13.94 3.76
N ARG A 5 -13.82 -14.10 3.02
CA ARG A 5 -12.48 -13.62 3.39
C ARG A 5 -12.26 -12.13 3.08
N LEU A 6 -13.28 -11.45 2.53
CA LEU A 6 -13.23 -10.02 2.22
C LEU A 6 -12.89 -9.17 3.46
N PRO A 7 -13.52 -9.35 4.64
CA PRO A 7 -13.18 -8.59 5.84
C PRO A 7 -11.73 -8.83 6.27
N ASP A 8 -11.23 -10.06 6.17
CA ASP A 8 -9.84 -10.39 6.50
C ASP A 8 -8.85 -9.66 5.59
N TYR A 9 -9.12 -9.62 4.28
CA TYR A 9 -8.28 -8.87 3.34
C TYR A 9 -8.28 -7.37 3.62
N LEU A 10 -9.45 -6.80 3.91
CA LEU A 10 -9.55 -5.37 4.25
C LEU A 10 -8.81 -5.06 5.56
N GLU A 11 -8.91 -5.94 6.55
CA GLU A 11 -8.21 -5.77 7.82
C GLU A 11 -6.69 -5.91 7.65
N HIS A 12 -6.22 -6.86 6.84
CA HIS A 12 -4.79 -6.96 6.51
C HIS A 12 -4.27 -5.71 5.81
N MET A 13 -5.05 -5.13 4.88
CA MET A 13 -4.67 -3.87 4.24
C MET A 13 -4.60 -2.72 5.25
N ARG A 14 -5.60 -2.62 6.14
CA ARG A 14 -5.68 -1.58 7.17
C ARG A 14 -4.52 -1.69 8.16
N GLN A 15 -4.22 -2.90 8.63
CA GLN A 15 -3.15 -3.15 9.57
C GLN A 15 -1.79 -2.85 8.94
N ALA A 16 -1.53 -3.36 7.73
CA ALA A 16 -0.28 -3.08 7.03
C ALA A 16 -0.08 -1.58 6.75
N ALA A 17 -1.14 -0.85 6.40
CA ALA A 17 -1.07 0.61 6.24
C ALA A 17 -0.76 1.32 7.57
N THR A 18 -1.38 0.87 8.66
CA THR A 18 -1.11 1.40 10.00
C THR A 18 0.36 1.16 10.39
N ASP A 19 0.86 -0.06 10.19
CA ASP A 19 2.24 -0.42 10.50
C ASP A 19 3.23 0.41 9.67
N ALA A 20 2.97 0.58 8.37
CA ALA A 20 3.80 1.41 7.50
C ALA A 20 3.88 2.86 8.00
N CYS A 21 2.75 3.43 8.44
CA CYS A 21 2.72 4.76 9.02
C CYS A 21 3.49 4.83 10.35
N SER A 22 3.31 3.84 11.23
CA SER A 22 4.02 3.78 12.51
C SER A 22 5.54 3.63 12.34
N PHE A 23 6.01 2.93 11.30
CA PHE A 23 7.44 2.78 11.05
C PHE A 23 8.13 4.08 10.62
N VAL A 24 7.41 4.99 9.98
CA VAL A 24 7.95 6.29 9.53
C VAL A 24 7.56 7.43 10.47
N GLU A 25 6.73 7.17 11.49
CA GLU A 25 6.29 8.17 12.45
C GLU A 25 7.48 8.67 13.27
N GLY A 26 7.70 9.98 13.26
CA GLY A 26 8.81 10.60 13.98
C GLY A 26 10.19 10.42 13.34
N LEU A 27 10.31 9.70 12.22
CA LEU A 27 11.56 9.63 11.46
C LEU A 27 11.70 10.84 10.53
N ALA A 28 12.88 11.47 10.54
CA ALA A 28 13.24 12.40 9.48
C ALA A 28 13.49 11.64 8.17
N LYS A 29 13.38 12.35 7.05
CA LYS A 29 13.59 11.76 5.73
C LYS A 29 14.99 11.16 5.57
N ASP A 30 16.02 11.86 6.09
CA ASP A 30 17.40 11.42 5.97
C ASP A 30 17.65 10.16 6.82
N ASP A 31 17.09 10.11 8.04
CA ASP A 31 17.13 8.92 8.90
C ASP A 31 16.44 7.72 8.24
N PHE A 32 15.31 7.94 7.56
CA PHE A 32 14.64 6.88 6.80
C PHE A 32 15.49 6.37 5.64
N LEU A 33 16.21 7.25 4.93
CA LEU A 33 17.07 6.87 3.81
C LEU A 33 18.31 6.07 4.26
N GLU A 34 18.78 6.29 5.48
CA GLU A 34 19.89 5.54 6.07
C GLU A 34 19.44 4.23 6.75
N ASP A 35 18.19 4.16 7.24
CA ASP A 35 17.65 2.98 7.89
C ASP A 35 17.00 1.98 6.89
N LYS A 36 17.85 1.08 6.39
CA LYS A 36 17.42 -0.04 5.53
C LYS A 36 16.39 -0.97 6.18
N ARG A 37 16.38 -1.12 7.51
CA ARG A 37 15.41 -2.01 8.19
C ARG A 37 14.02 -1.41 8.12
N THR A 38 13.91 -0.11 8.40
CA THR A 38 12.64 0.62 8.29
C THR A 38 12.14 0.67 6.86
N GLN A 39 13.03 0.89 5.87
CA GLN A 39 12.66 0.78 4.46
C GLN A 39 12.10 -0.61 4.11
N GLN A 40 12.77 -1.68 4.54
CA GLN A 40 12.29 -3.05 4.29
C GLN A 40 10.94 -3.31 4.96
N ALA A 41 10.74 -2.85 6.20
CA ALA A 41 9.48 -2.99 6.92
C ALA A 41 8.33 -2.27 6.18
N VAL A 42 8.55 -1.03 5.74
CA VAL A 42 7.58 -0.27 4.95
C VAL A 42 7.29 -0.95 3.61
N VAL A 43 8.32 -1.42 2.90
CA VAL A 43 8.15 -2.14 1.62
C VAL A 43 7.33 -3.42 1.82
N MET A 44 7.58 -4.18 2.89
CA MET A 44 6.81 -5.38 3.22
C MET A 44 5.34 -5.05 3.47
N SER A 45 5.05 -3.99 4.23
CA SER A 45 3.68 -3.52 4.44
C SER A 45 2.98 -3.16 3.12
N LEU A 46 3.68 -2.47 2.20
CA LEU A 46 3.13 -2.13 0.88
C LEU A 46 2.85 -3.38 0.02
N ILE A 47 3.69 -4.42 0.11
CA ILE A 47 3.48 -5.70 -0.58
C ILE A 47 2.20 -6.38 -0.08
N ILE A 48 1.99 -6.43 1.25
CA ILE A 48 0.81 -7.02 1.87
C ILE A 48 -0.47 -6.32 1.38
N ILE A 49 -0.46 -4.98 1.35
CA ILE A 49 -1.59 -4.18 0.85
C ILE A 49 -1.86 -4.52 -0.62
N GLY A 50 -0.83 -4.60 -1.46
CA GLY A 50 -0.97 -4.91 -2.88
C GLY A 50 -1.50 -6.32 -3.15
N GLU A 51 -1.06 -7.32 -2.39
CA GLU A 51 -1.55 -8.70 -2.50
C GLU A 51 -3.01 -8.81 -2.06
N ALA A 52 -3.37 -8.23 -0.93
CA ALA A 52 -4.74 -8.21 -0.44
C ALA A 52 -5.67 -7.46 -1.41
N ALA A 53 -5.26 -6.30 -1.93
CA ALA A 53 -6.00 -5.57 -2.95
C ALA A 53 -6.22 -6.41 -4.23
N THR A 54 -5.23 -7.19 -4.65
CA THR A 54 -5.36 -8.08 -5.81
C THR A 54 -6.38 -9.19 -5.55
N LYS A 55 -6.32 -9.84 -4.39
CA LYS A 55 -7.31 -10.87 -4.00
C LYS A 55 -8.73 -10.32 -3.91
N VAL A 56 -8.88 -9.09 -3.42
CA VAL A 56 -10.19 -8.40 -3.38
C VAL A 56 -10.70 -8.08 -4.79
N MET A 57 -9.85 -7.58 -5.68
CA MET A 57 -10.23 -7.33 -7.07
C MET A 57 -10.63 -8.60 -7.84
N ASP A 58 -9.87 -9.68 -7.65
CA ASP A 58 -10.07 -10.94 -8.38
C ASP A 58 -11.25 -11.76 -7.81
N GLY A 59 -11.45 -11.74 -6.48
CA GLY A 59 -12.50 -12.51 -5.81
C GLY A 59 -13.80 -11.75 -5.55
N TYR A 60 -13.77 -10.41 -5.52
CA TYR A 60 -14.88 -9.56 -5.10
C TYR A 60 -15.04 -8.34 -6.02
N THR A 61 -15.17 -8.59 -7.33
CA THR A 61 -15.26 -7.54 -8.34
C THR A 61 -16.42 -6.56 -8.09
N GLU A 62 -17.60 -7.06 -7.69
CA GLU A 62 -18.77 -6.25 -7.35
C GLU A 62 -18.48 -5.26 -6.21
N PHE A 63 -17.73 -5.69 -5.19
CA PHE A 63 -17.30 -4.83 -4.09
C PHE A 63 -16.34 -3.74 -4.59
N THR A 64 -15.36 -4.09 -5.43
CA THR A 64 -14.42 -3.09 -5.98
C THR A 64 -15.09 -2.09 -6.91
N GLN A 65 -16.15 -2.50 -7.63
CA GLN A 65 -16.96 -1.61 -8.46
C GLN A 65 -17.83 -0.68 -7.62
N ALA A 66 -18.43 -1.19 -6.54
CA ALA A 66 -19.17 -0.36 -5.57
C ALA A 66 -18.26 0.64 -4.85
N HIS A 67 -16.98 0.31 -4.68
CA HIS A 67 -15.96 1.14 -4.05
C HIS A 67 -14.90 1.66 -5.03
N ALA A 68 -15.32 2.20 -6.18
CA ALA A 68 -14.42 2.71 -7.22
C ALA A 68 -13.58 3.94 -6.80
N GLN A 69 -13.95 4.61 -5.70
CA GLN A 69 -13.16 5.72 -5.11
C GLN A 69 -11.82 5.24 -4.53
N VAL A 70 -11.71 3.95 -4.20
CA VAL A 70 -10.48 3.38 -3.67
C VAL A 70 -9.57 3.05 -4.86
N PRO A 71 -8.28 3.47 -4.85
CA PRO A 71 -7.39 3.29 -5.99
C PRO A 71 -6.80 1.87 -6.04
N TRP A 72 -7.66 0.85 -6.18
CA TRP A 72 -7.29 -0.58 -6.17
C TRP A 72 -6.15 -0.93 -7.13
N ARG A 73 -6.21 -0.40 -8.35
CA ARG A 73 -5.16 -0.60 -9.37
C ARG A 73 -3.82 -0.01 -8.97
N SER A 74 -3.82 1.15 -8.29
CA SER A 74 -2.59 1.76 -7.79
C SER A 74 -2.00 0.99 -6.62
N MET A 75 -2.84 0.44 -5.73
CA MET A 75 -2.40 -0.41 -4.62
C MET A 75 -1.77 -1.71 -5.12
N ARG A 76 -2.39 -2.38 -6.10
CA ARG A 76 -1.80 -3.53 -6.81
C ARG A 76 -0.46 -3.18 -7.48
N GLY A 77 -0.34 -1.95 -7.96
CA GLY A 77 0.84 -1.44 -8.66
C GLY A 77 1.96 -0.89 -7.76
N MET A 78 1.84 -0.90 -6.43
CA MET A 78 2.84 -0.28 -5.54
C MET A 78 4.23 -0.94 -5.64
N ARG A 79 4.30 -2.22 -6.01
CA ARG A 79 5.58 -2.89 -6.36
C ARG A 79 6.32 -2.20 -7.51
N ASN A 80 5.60 -1.50 -8.39
CA ASN A 80 6.14 -0.85 -9.58
C ASN A 80 6.40 0.67 -9.39
N ARG A 81 6.02 1.24 -8.23
CA ARG A 81 6.24 2.66 -7.89
C ARG A 81 7.43 2.89 -6.96
N ILE A 82 8.13 1.84 -6.51
CA ILE A 82 9.46 1.97 -5.89
C ILE A 82 10.49 2.25 -7.01
N ARG A 83 10.27 3.35 -7.73
CA ARG A 83 11.26 4.02 -8.57
C ARG A 83 11.29 5.42 -8.03
N LEU A 84 12.17 5.62 -7.05
CA LEU A 84 12.70 6.89 -6.55
C LEU A 84 12.45 8.05 -7.53
N ASP A 85 11.34 8.74 -7.39
CA ASP A 85 11.11 10.04 -8.01
C ASP A 85 11.58 11.14 -7.05
N GLY A 86 12.91 11.16 -6.87
CA GLY A 86 13.66 12.37 -6.52
C GLY A 86 13.74 13.31 -7.72
N ASN A 87 12.59 13.76 -8.24
CA ASN A 87 12.51 14.92 -9.14
C ASN A 87 11.05 15.36 -9.29
N MET A 88 10.56 16.17 -8.34
CA MET A 88 9.41 17.02 -8.60
C MET A 88 9.91 18.19 -9.47
N PRO A 89 9.51 18.33 -10.75
CA PRO A 89 9.71 19.59 -11.43
C PRO A 89 8.75 20.61 -10.80
N LEU A 90 9.30 21.49 -9.95
CA LEU A 90 8.76 22.84 -9.80
C LEU A 90 8.84 23.50 -11.18
N GLY A 91 7.72 23.54 -11.89
CA GLY A 91 7.69 24.08 -13.25
C GLY A 91 6.29 24.24 -13.78
N HIS A 92 5.72 25.43 -13.53
CA HIS A 92 4.87 26.19 -14.45
C HIS A 92 3.76 25.45 -15.22
N LEU A 93 2.51 25.63 -14.79
CA LEU A 93 1.58 26.60 -15.39
C LEU A 93 0.31 26.70 -14.53
#